data_AF-A0A537AZD2-F1
#
_entry.id   AF-A0A537AZD2-F1
#
_cell.length_a   1.000
_cell.length_b   1.000
_cell.length_c   1.000
_cell.angle_alpha   90.00
_cell.angle_beta   90.00
_cell.angle_gamma   90.00
#
_symmetry.space_group_name_H-M   'P 1'
#
loop_
_entity.id
_entity.type
_entity.pdbx_description
1 polymer ?
#
loop_
_entity_poly.entity_id
_entity_poly.type
_entity_poly.pdbx_seq_one_letter_code
_entity_poly.pdbx_strand_id
1 'polypeptide(L)'
;MVDADTNEPLEGVIVTANSQLVSGTLAGGEIPKGQLMVMEAVTDKDGRFYFEGWTKANLTTGELRDKDPQIVMFKSGYRYRGFTNDYPVNQVVIGVRRDSKLNKQTVKLEKFKGSLRAYAEHFRLRSVYDQVIEDCEWKKIPTMLLAMDRERRRLKASDPSIVISLPGIEDIEAQKNKCGSAREFLERAK
;
A
#
# COMPACT_ATOMS: atom_id res chain seq x y z
N MET A 1 7.95 -10.93 -9.44
CA MET A 1 7.56 -11.29 -8.07
C MET A 1 7.39 -12.79 -8.02
N VAL A 2 7.94 -13.43 -6.99
CA VAL A 2 8.00 -14.89 -6.89
C VAL A 2 7.67 -15.36 -5.48
N ASP A 3 7.22 -16.60 -5.37
CA ASP A 3 7.07 -17.29 -4.08
C ASP A 3 8.44 -17.55 -3.47
N ALA A 4 8.59 -17.27 -2.17
CA ALA A 4 9.88 -17.34 -1.51
C ALA A 4 10.44 -18.77 -1.37
N ASP A 5 9.57 -19.78 -1.28
CA ASP A 5 9.95 -21.16 -1.07
C ASP A 5 10.26 -21.86 -2.41
N THR A 6 9.41 -21.62 -3.41
CA THR A 6 9.46 -22.33 -4.71
C THR A 6 10.20 -21.54 -5.80
N ASN A 7 10.37 -20.23 -5.62
CA ASN A 7 10.82 -19.28 -6.65
C ASN A 7 9.94 -19.24 -7.91
N GLU A 8 8.72 -19.80 -7.86
CA GLU A 8 7.76 -19.72 -8.95
C GLU A 8 7.16 -18.31 -9.06
N PRO A 9 6.82 -17.85 -10.28
CA PRO A 9 6.14 -16.57 -10.47
C PRO A 9 4.81 -16.50 -9.72
N LEU A 10 4.52 -15.33 -9.15
CA LEU A 10 3.25 -15.07 -8.48
C LEU A 10 2.37 -14.15 -9.30
N GLU A 11 1.35 -14.71 -9.94
CA GLU A 11 0.25 -13.96 -10.56
C GLU A 11 -0.72 -13.41 -9.51
N GLY A 12 -1.35 -12.27 -9.79
CA GLY A 12 -2.43 -11.73 -8.97
C GLY A 12 -1.97 -11.18 -7.61
N VAL A 13 -0.71 -10.80 -7.47
CA VAL A 13 -0.26 -9.95 -6.36
C VAL A 13 -0.65 -8.53 -6.69
N ILE A 14 -1.38 -7.89 -5.78
CA ILE A 14 -1.75 -6.50 -5.93
C ILE A 14 -0.65 -5.65 -5.30
N VAL A 15 -0.13 -4.70 -6.08
CA VAL A 15 0.94 -3.81 -5.69
C VAL A 15 0.42 -2.39 -5.75
N THR A 16 0.55 -1.66 -4.65
CA THR A 16 0.27 -0.22 -4.61
C THR A 16 1.55 0.54 -4.35
N ALA A 17 1.67 1.72 -4.94
CA ALA A 17 2.76 2.64 -4.65
C ALA A 17 2.19 4.02 -4.39
N ASN A 18 2.63 4.68 -3.32
CA ASN A 18 2.27 6.05 -3.03
C ASN A 18 3.51 6.90 -2.73
N SER A 19 3.41 8.19 -3.01
CA SER A 19 4.42 9.18 -2.67
C SER A 19 3.74 10.30 -1.90
N GLN A 20 3.96 10.34 -0.59
CA GLN A 20 3.29 11.29 0.30
C GLN A 20 4.02 12.64 0.29
N LEU A 21 3.27 13.72 0.17
CA LEU A 21 3.80 15.06 0.42
C LEU A 21 3.71 15.35 1.91
N VAL A 22 4.80 15.85 2.47
CA VAL A 22 4.83 16.31 3.86
C VAL A 22 5.38 17.73 3.94
N SER A 23 5.26 18.32 5.12
CA SER A 23 5.95 19.56 5.49
C SER A 23 6.53 19.41 6.88
N GLY A 24 7.74 19.94 7.10
CA GLY A 24 8.39 19.89 8.40
C GLY A 24 7.68 20.76 9.44
N THR A 25 7.81 20.39 10.72
CA THR A 25 7.40 21.21 11.86
C THR A 25 8.62 21.74 12.61
N LEU A 26 8.45 22.83 13.36
CA LEU A 26 9.50 23.41 14.19
C LEU A 26 10.03 22.44 15.28
N ALA A 27 9.25 21.43 15.64
CA ALA A 27 9.63 20.39 16.60
C ALA A 27 10.27 19.14 15.95
N GLY A 28 10.60 19.19 14.65
CA GLY A 28 11.22 18.07 13.93
C GLY A 28 10.25 16.96 13.53
N GLY A 29 8.94 17.22 13.58
CA GLY A 29 7.90 16.31 13.07
C GLY A 29 7.50 16.62 11.63
N GLU A 30 6.58 15.82 11.10
CA GLU A 30 6.07 15.95 9.74
C GLU A 30 4.54 16.08 9.76
N ILE A 31 4.02 16.99 8.94
CA ILE A 31 2.59 17.15 8.70
C ILE A 31 2.29 16.68 7.27
N PRO A 32 1.47 15.64 7.08
CA PRO A 32 0.97 15.24 5.77
C PRO A 32 0.30 16.39 5.01
N LYS A 33 0.56 16.47 3.70
CA LYS A 33 0.00 17.45 2.76
C LYS A 33 -0.72 16.79 1.58
N GLY A 34 -1.03 15.51 1.70
CA GLY A 34 -1.70 14.70 0.68
C GLY A 34 -0.73 13.81 -0.10
N GLN A 35 -1.21 13.20 -1.18
CA GLN A 35 -0.43 12.29 -2.03
C GLN A 35 -0.06 12.97 -3.35
N LEU A 36 1.22 12.91 -3.72
CA LEU A 36 1.69 13.40 -5.01
C LEU A 36 1.27 12.45 -6.16
N MET A 37 1.42 11.16 -5.88
CA MET A 37 1.12 10.07 -6.78
C MET A 37 0.66 8.85 -5.99
N VAL A 38 -0.35 8.17 -6.51
CA VAL A 38 -0.79 6.85 -6.04
C VAL A 38 -1.05 6.01 -7.28
N MET A 39 -0.51 4.79 -7.28
CA MET A 39 -0.59 3.85 -8.39
C MET A 39 -0.95 2.47 -7.88
N GLU A 40 -1.65 1.71 -8.70
CA GLU A 40 -2.00 0.32 -8.47
C GLU A 40 -1.64 -0.52 -9.70
N ALA A 41 -1.10 -1.71 -9.46
CA ALA A 41 -0.82 -2.71 -10.47
C ALA A 41 -1.10 -4.10 -9.91
N VAL A 42 -1.33 -5.06 -10.80
CA VAL A 42 -1.48 -6.47 -10.45
C VAL A 42 -0.44 -7.25 -11.24
N THR A 43 0.22 -8.22 -10.58
CA THR A 43 1.19 -9.06 -11.28
C THR A 43 0.53 -9.97 -12.30
N ASP A 44 1.14 -10.09 -13.47
CA ASP A 44 0.74 -11.00 -14.55
C ASP A 44 1.11 -12.47 -14.25
N LYS A 45 0.79 -13.37 -15.19
CA LYS A 45 1.13 -14.81 -15.13
C LYS A 45 2.62 -15.10 -14.93
N ASP A 46 3.50 -14.18 -15.34
CA ASP A 46 4.95 -14.30 -15.21
C ASP A 46 5.44 -13.57 -13.93
N GLY A 47 4.52 -13.17 -13.05
CA GLY A 47 4.76 -12.49 -11.79
C GLY A 47 5.27 -11.07 -11.94
N ARG A 48 5.13 -10.44 -13.11
CA ARG A 48 5.65 -9.11 -13.42
C ARG A 48 4.58 -8.06 -13.16
N PHE A 49 5.00 -6.90 -12.66
CA PHE A 49 4.16 -5.70 -12.58
C PHE A 49 4.98 -4.52 -13.09
N TYR A 50 4.30 -3.46 -13.49
CA TYR A 50 4.93 -2.25 -14.00
C TYR A 50 4.15 -1.03 -13.53
N PHE A 51 4.89 0.02 -13.18
CA PHE A 51 4.36 1.36 -12.98
C PHE A 51 5.00 2.27 -14.01
N GLU A 52 4.18 3.06 -14.68
CA GLU A 52 4.68 4.10 -15.57
C GLU A 52 5.45 5.15 -14.76
N GLY A 53 6.62 5.54 -15.26
CA GLY A 53 7.37 6.63 -14.67
C GLY A 53 6.59 7.94 -14.81
N TRP A 54 6.65 8.81 -13.80
CA TRP A 54 5.95 10.09 -13.82
C TRP A 54 6.89 11.23 -13.45
N THR A 55 6.65 12.40 -14.03
CA THR A 55 7.45 13.60 -13.80
C THR A 55 6.54 14.77 -13.49
N LYS A 56 6.08 14.90 -12.24
CA LYS A 56 5.49 16.15 -11.76
C LYS A 56 6.62 17.07 -11.28
N ALA A 57 6.85 18.15 -12.03
CA ALA A 57 7.99 19.03 -11.85
C ALA A 57 7.77 20.13 -10.80
N ASN A 58 6.53 20.58 -10.58
CA ASN A 58 6.25 21.76 -9.76
C ASN A 58 5.39 21.42 -8.54
N LEU A 59 6.05 21.08 -7.43
CA LEU A 59 5.40 20.98 -6.13
C LEU A 59 5.27 22.38 -5.55
N THR A 60 4.06 22.94 -5.57
CA THR A 60 3.78 24.26 -4.97
C THR A 60 3.67 24.18 -3.44
N THR A 61 3.37 23.00 -2.89
CA THR A 61 3.19 22.77 -1.45
C THR A 61 3.70 21.39 -1.06
N GLY A 62 4.53 21.32 -0.02
CA GLY A 62 5.07 20.08 0.51
C GLY A 62 6.24 19.51 -0.31
N GLU A 63 6.90 18.52 0.27
CA GLU A 63 8.07 17.85 -0.28
C GLU A 63 7.95 16.34 -0.09
N LEU A 64 8.62 15.57 -0.96
CA LEU A 64 8.79 14.13 -0.76
C LEU A 64 9.88 13.87 0.27
N ARG A 65 9.80 12.70 0.91
CA ARG A 65 10.83 12.24 1.85
C ARG A 65 11.61 11.08 1.29
N ASP A 66 12.69 10.78 2.02
CA ASP A 66 13.58 9.68 1.71
C ASP A 66 12.84 8.34 1.62
N LYS A 67 11.74 8.15 2.35
CA LYS A 67 10.98 6.89 2.35
C LYS A 67 10.14 6.68 1.09
N ASP A 68 9.94 7.70 0.24
CA ASP A 68 9.11 7.61 -0.96
C ASP A 68 9.87 6.98 -2.17
N PRO A 69 9.17 6.25 -3.05
CA PRO A 69 7.78 5.82 -2.88
C PRO A 69 7.66 4.73 -1.82
N GLN A 70 6.56 4.76 -1.09
CA GLN A 70 6.14 3.66 -0.23
C GLN A 70 5.36 2.67 -1.10
N ILE A 71 5.79 1.41 -1.08
CA ILE A 71 5.22 0.34 -1.90
C ILE A 71 4.66 -0.72 -0.99
N VAL A 72 3.50 -1.23 -1.37
CA VAL A 72 2.84 -2.28 -0.62
C VAL A 72 2.38 -3.39 -1.54
N MET A 73 2.55 -4.62 -1.08
CA MET A 73 2.24 -5.83 -1.83
C MET A 73 1.31 -6.72 -1.01
N PHE A 74 0.22 -7.14 -1.62
CA PHE A 74 -0.80 -7.97 -0.99
C PHE A 74 -1.21 -9.13 -1.89
N LYS A 75 -1.28 -10.31 -1.29
CA LYS A 75 -1.89 -11.51 -1.87
C LYS A 75 -2.44 -12.35 -0.74
N SER A 76 -3.70 -12.79 -0.86
CA SER A 76 -4.33 -13.64 0.16
C SER A 76 -3.50 -14.93 0.38
N GLY A 77 -3.29 -15.29 1.64
CA GLY A 77 -2.46 -16.42 2.05
C GLY A 77 -0.95 -16.14 2.06
N TYR A 78 -0.50 -14.95 1.65
CA TYR A 78 0.90 -14.53 1.75
C TYR A 78 1.10 -13.51 2.87
N ARG A 79 2.32 -13.43 3.38
CA ARG A 79 2.73 -12.37 4.29
C ARG A 79 2.62 -11.03 3.59
N TYR A 80 1.93 -10.11 4.25
CA TYR A 80 1.94 -8.69 3.92
C TYR A 80 3.37 -8.16 3.86
N ARG A 81 3.71 -7.40 2.81
CA ARG A 81 5.05 -6.80 2.62
C ARG A 81 4.94 -5.34 2.23
N GLY A 82 5.52 -4.47 3.05
CA GLY A 82 5.78 -3.07 2.71
C GLY A 82 7.24 -2.87 2.28
N PHE A 83 7.49 -1.84 1.50
CA PHE A 83 8.81 -1.42 1.06
C PHE A 83 8.89 0.10 1.02
N THR A 84 10.00 0.64 1.49
CA THR A 84 10.36 2.05 1.36
C THR A 84 11.81 2.15 0.91
N ASN A 85 12.19 3.26 0.30
CA ASN A 85 13.59 3.52 0.05
C ASN A 85 14.29 3.92 1.36
N ASP A 86 14.67 2.96 2.20
CA ASP A 86 15.36 3.30 3.45
C ASP A 86 16.73 3.91 3.09
N TYR A 87 16.89 5.24 3.21
CA TYR A 87 18.15 5.94 2.97
C TYR A 87 18.81 6.28 4.31
N PRO A 88 20.14 6.14 4.43
CA PRO A 88 20.85 6.44 5.66
C PRO A 88 20.63 7.91 6.09
N VAL A 89 20.34 8.12 7.38
CA VAL A 89 20.08 9.45 7.99
C VAL A 89 21.26 10.43 7.78
N ASN A 90 22.47 9.91 7.58
CA ASN A 90 23.69 10.69 7.37
C ASN A 90 24.01 11.00 5.89
N GLN A 91 23.20 10.53 4.93
CA GLN A 91 23.33 10.92 3.53
C GLN A 91 22.43 12.12 3.24
N VAL A 92 23.01 13.32 3.31
CA VAL A 92 22.43 14.52 2.70
C VAL A 92 22.45 14.32 1.19
N VAL A 93 21.39 13.77 0.62
CA VAL A 93 21.20 13.71 -0.82
C VAL A 93 20.30 14.87 -1.19
N ILE A 94 20.91 15.87 -1.82
CA ILE A 94 20.22 17.06 -2.31
C ILE A 94 19.43 16.66 -3.56
N GLY A 95 18.09 16.71 -3.49
CA GLY A 95 17.20 16.47 -4.65
C GLY A 95 15.93 15.70 -4.31
N VAL A 96 14.91 15.83 -5.16
CA VAL A 96 13.63 15.12 -5.00
C VAL A 96 13.83 13.66 -5.42
N ARG A 97 13.98 12.74 -4.45
CA ARG A 97 14.12 11.31 -4.72
C ARG A 97 12.76 10.73 -5.15
N ARG A 98 12.64 10.41 -6.44
CA ARG A 98 11.40 9.84 -7.03
C ARG A 98 11.58 8.39 -7.49
N ASP A 99 12.81 7.90 -7.49
CA ASP A 99 13.14 6.55 -7.97
C ASP A 99 12.92 5.52 -6.87
N SER A 100 12.32 4.38 -7.21
CA SER A 100 12.26 3.24 -6.28
C SER A 100 13.51 2.37 -6.38
N LYS A 101 14.13 2.05 -5.23
CA LYS A 101 15.17 1.02 -5.11
C LYS A 101 14.66 -0.39 -5.46
N LEU A 102 13.33 -0.57 -5.54
CA LEU A 102 12.71 -1.81 -6.02
C LEU A 102 12.77 -1.95 -7.55
N ASN A 103 13.17 -0.90 -8.29
CA ASN A 103 13.19 -0.94 -9.74
C ASN A 103 14.07 -2.09 -10.26
N LYS A 104 13.50 -2.90 -11.16
CA LYS A 104 14.13 -4.10 -11.75
C LYS A 104 14.54 -5.18 -10.73
N GLN A 105 14.05 -5.12 -9.50
CA GLN A 105 14.33 -6.13 -8.48
C GLN A 105 13.31 -7.27 -8.50
N THR A 106 13.78 -8.47 -8.17
CA THR A 106 12.89 -9.60 -7.89
C THR A 106 12.49 -9.59 -6.42
N VAL A 107 11.21 -9.34 -6.15
CA VAL A 107 10.66 -9.47 -4.80
C VAL A 107 10.17 -10.89 -4.56
N LYS A 108 10.62 -11.47 -3.44
CA LYS A 108 10.12 -12.76 -2.94
C LYS A 108 9.01 -12.51 -1.93
N LEU A 109 7.86 -13.17 -2.09
CA LEU A 109 6.79 -13.15 -1.08
C LEU A 109 6.70 -14.49 -0.40
N GLU A 110 6.67 -14.44 0.93
CA GLU A 110 6.53 -15.63 1.77
C GLU A 110 5.06 -15.99 1.88
N LYS A 111 4.73 -17.27 1.65
CA LYS A 111 3.44 -17.81 2.10
C LYS A 111 3.35 -17.65 3.61
N PHE A 112 2.17 -17.25 4.09
CA PHE A 112 1.95 -17.18 5.52
C PHE A 112 1.91 -18.61 6.09
N LYS A 113 2.69 -18.84 7.15
CA LYS A 113 2.73 -20.10 7.89
C LYS A 113 2.28 -19.81 9.32
N GLY A 114 1.27 -20.49 9.81
CA GLY A 114 0.74 -20.29 11.17
C GLY A 114 -0.78 -20.39 11.24
N SER A 115 -1.34 -19.96 12.38
CA SER A 115 -2.79 -19.96 12.60
C SER A 115 -3.49 -18.79 11.91
N LEU A 116 -4.79 -18.92 11.68
CA LEU A 116 -5.62 -17.86 11.12
C LEU A 116 -5.57 -16.57 11.95
N ARG A 117 -5.55 -16.71 13.28
CA ARG A 117 -5.42 -15.59 14.21
C ARG A 117 -4.08 -14.90 14.04
N ALA A 118 -2.98 -15.66 13.98
CA ALA A 118 -1.66 -15.08 13.71
C ALA A 118 -1.60 -14.36 12.35
N TYR A 119 -2.34 -14.87 11.35
CA TYR A 119 -2.43 -14.22 10.05
C TYR A 119 -3.15 -12.87 10.12
N ALA A 120 -4.29 -12.81 10.81
CA ALA A 120 -5.03 -11.57 11.00
C ALA A 120 -4.22 -10.50 11.76
N GLU A 121 -3.43 -10.94 12.74
CA GLU A 121 -2.52 -10.11 13.52
C GLU A 121 -1.37 -9.52 12.70
N HIS A 122 -0.91 -10.23 11.66
CA HIS A 122 0.16 -9.76 10.76
C HIS A 122 -0.22 -8.45 10.03
N PHE A 123 -1.51 -8.12 9.93
CA PHE A 123 -1.99 -6.88 9.33
C PHE A 123 -2.05 -5.69 10.29
N ARG A 124 -1.68 -5.84 11.57
CA ARG A 124 -1.64 -4.72 12.54
C ARG A 124 -0.61 -3.64 12.22
N LEU A 125 0.36 -3.92 11.34
CA LEU A 125 1.37 -2.96 10.89
C LEU A 125 0.76 -1.97 9.87
N ARG A 126 -0.06 -1.07 10.40
CA ARG A 126 -0.94 -0.09 9.73
C ARG A 126 -0.25 1.02 8.91
N SER A 127 1.08 1.17 9.01
CA SER A 127 1.70 2.48 8.78
C SER A 127 1.68 3.01 7.34
N VAL A 128 1.59 2.14 6.33
CA VAL A 128 1.69 2.59 4.92
C VAL A 128 0.31 2.86 4.31
N TYR A 129 -0.71 2.10 4.69
CA TYR A 129 -2.05 2.27 4.13
C TYR A 129 -2.84 3.41 4.73
N ASP A 130 -2.71 3.64 6.04
CA ASP A 130 -3.45 4.71 6.71
C ASP A 130 -3.20 6.05 5.99
N GLN A 131 -1.98 6.27 5.49
CA GLN A 131 -1.61 7.47 4.74
C GLN A 131 -2.30 7.62 3.37
N VAL A 132 -2.68 6.53 2.72
CA VAL A 132 -3.35 6.54 1.40
C VAL A 132 -4.87 6.68 1.56
N ILE A 133 -5.41 6.20 2.69
CA ILE A 133 -6.86 6.13 2.90
C ILE A 133 -7.45 7.46 3.38
N GLU A 134 -6.69 8.32 4.06
CA GLU A 134 -7.18 9.55 4.70
C GLU A 134 -7.85 10.60 3.77
N ASP A 135 -7.60 10.55 2.46
CA ASP A 135 -8.18 11.46 1.45
C ASP A 135 -8.98 10.71 0.37
N CYS A 136 -9.40 11.37 -0.72
CA CYS A 136 -10.04 10.68 -1.87
C CYS A 136 -9.09 9.74 -2.66
N GLU A 137 -7.85 9.61 -2.22
CA GLU A 137 -6.78 8.87 -2.88
C GLU A 137 -7.01 7.35 -2.86
N TRP A 138 -7.83 6.85 -1.92
CA TRP A 138 -8.30 5.46 -1.90
C TRP A 138 -8.96 5.03 -3.22
N LYS A 139 -9.54 5.96 -3.98
CA LYS A 139 -10.13 5.68 -5.30
C LYS A 139 -9.12 5.21 -6.36
N LYS A 140 -7.82 5.44 -6.13
CA LYS A 140 -6.74 5.06 -7.05
C LYS A 140 -6.21 3.65 -6.79
N ILE A 141 -6.66 2.99 -5.73
CA ILE A 141 -6.26 1.62 -5.35
C ILE A 141 -7.47 0.67 -5.15
N PRO A 142 -8.46 0.66 -6.07
CA PRO A 142 -9.71 -0.08 -5.85
C PRO A 142 -9.50 -1.59 -5.72
N THR A 143 -8.56 -2.17 -6.46
CA THR A 143 -8.34 -3.62 -6.46
C THR A 143 -7.82 -4.09 -5.11
N MET A 144 -6.87 -3.35 -4.54
CA MET A 144 -6.29 -3.58 -3.22
C MET A 144 -7.38 -3.55 -2.16
N LEU A 145 -8.21 -2.51 -2.14
CA LEU A 145 -9.27 -2.34 -1.15
C LEU A 145 -10.31 -3.46 -1.24
N LEU A 146 -10.72 -3.83 -2.46
CA LEU A 146 -11.63 -4.95 -2.67
C LEU A 146 -11.03 -6.28 -2.20
N ALA A 147 -9.75 -6.52 -2.46
CA ALA A 147 -9.08 -7.76 -2.06
C ALA A 147 -8.91 -7.84 -0.53
N MET A 148 -8.61 -6.72 0.12
CA MET A 148 -8.51 -6.62 1.57
C MET A 148 -9.86 -6.78 2.27
N ASP A 149 -10.91 -6.17 1.74
CA ASP A 149 -12.27 -6.33 2.25
C ASP A 149 -12.74 -7.78 2.14
N ARG A 150 -12.50 -8.42 0.99
CA ARG A 150 -12.77 -9.86 0.80
C ARG A 150 -12.01 -10.72 1.81
N GLU A 151 -10.74 -10.43 2.02
CA GLU A 151 -9.90 -11.17 2.98
C GLU A 151 -10.39 -10.96 4.41
N ARG A 152 -10.71 -9.73 4.81
CA ARG A 152 -11.33 -9.42 6.11
C ARG A 152 -12.62 -10.20 6.32
N ARG A 153 -13.52 -10.23 5.33
CA ARG A 153 -14.76 -11.01 5.41
C ARG A 153 -14.49 -12.51 5.53
N ARG A 154 -13.54 -13.05 4.77
CA ARG A 154 -13.12 -14.46 4.84
C ARG A 154 -12.61 -14.82 6.24
N LEU A 155 -11.77 -13.98 6.83
CA LEU A 155 -11.23 -14.15 8.18
C LEU A 155 -12.35 -14.10 9.23
N LYS A 156 -13.25 -13.11 9.17
CA LYS A 156 -14.41 -13.00 10.09
C LYS A 156 -15.36 -14.19 9.96
N ALA A 157 -15.62 -14.67 8.75
CA ALA A 157 -16.49 -15.82 8.52
C ALA A 157 -15.89 -17.12 9.09
N SER A 158 -14.57 -17.22 9.12
CA SER A 158 -13.86 -18.39 9.65
C SER A 158 -13.78 -18.36 11.18
N ASP A 159 -13.62 -17.19 11.78
CA ASP A 159 -13.69 -16.98 13.24
C ASP A 159 -14.15 -15.54 13.54
N PRO A 160 -15.42 -15.36 13.94
CA PRO A 160 -15.98 -14.04 14.24
C PRO A 160 -15.31 -13.31 15.41
N SER A 161 -14.54 -14.01 16.25
CA SER A 161 -13.83 -13.43 17.40
C SER A 161 -12.48 -12.81 17.04
N ILE A 162 -11.98 -13.04 15.81
CA ILE A 162 -10.70 -12.48 15.38
C ILE A 162 -10.83 -10.96 15.19
N VAL A 163 -9.96 -10.22 15.88
CA VAL A 163 -9.75 -8.80 15.64
C VAL A 163 -8.90 -8.64 14.38
N ILE A 164 -9.44 -7.98 13.36
CA ILE A 164 -8.79 -7.79 12.06
C ILE A 164 -8.51 -6.32 11.86
N SER A 165 -7.25 -5.99 11.55
CA SER A 165 -6.83 -4.60 11.31
C SER A 165 -6.73 -4.23 9.82
N LEU A 166 -7.08 -5.15 8.93
CA LEU A 166 -7.25 -4.84 7.50
C LEU A 166 -8.39 -3.83 7.29
N PRO A 167 -8.17 -2.81 6.44
CA PRO A 167 -9.24 -1.88 6.09
C PRO A 167 -10.36 -2.64 5.36
N GLY A 168 -11.59 -2.44 5.82
CA GLY A 168 -12.80 -2.82 5.11
C GLY A 168 -13.42 -1.61 4.41
N ILE A 169 -14.33 -1.86 3.48
CA ILE A 169 -15.08 -0.78 2.79
C ILE A 169 -15.80 0.11 3.81
N GLU A 170 -16.32 -0.49 4.87
CA GLU A 170 -16.98 0.19 6.00
C GLU A 170 -16.09 1.24 6.67
N ASP A 171 -14.80 0.96 6.81
CA ASP A 171 -13.86 1.86 7.49
C ASP A 171 -13.59 3.10 6.64
N ILE A 172 -13.55 2.94 5.31
CA ILE A 172 -13.39 4.02 4.34
C ILE A 172 -14.67 4.86 4.27
N GLU A 173 -15.84 4.21 4.26
CA GLU A 173 -17.16 4.86 4.26
C GLU A 173 -17.39 5.68 5.54
N ALA A 174 -16.84 5.21 6.68
CA ALA A 174 -16.93 5.90 7.96
C ALA A 174 -16.07 7.17 7.99
N GLN A 175 -15.05 7.29 7.14
CA GLN A 175 -14.36 8.55 6.94
C GLN A 175 -15.34 9.47 6.22
N LYS A 176 -15.92 10.44 6.93
CA LYS A 176 -16.87 11.43 6.41
C LYS A 176 -16.18 12.41 5.46
N ASN A 177 -15.61 11.89 4.37
CA ASN A 177 -14.81 12.63 3.42
C ASN A 177 -15.68 13.07 2.22
N LYS A 178 -15.24 14.13 1.54
CA LYS A 178 -15.96 14.76 0.41
C LYS A 178 -15.97 13.90 -0.87
N CYS A 179 -15.64 12.62 -0.74
CA CYS A 179 -15.24 11.76 -1.84
C CYS A 179 -16.38 10.87 -2.35
N GLY A 180 -17.58 10.95 -1.77
CA GLY A 180 -18.72 10.10 -2.12
C GLY A 180 -18.63 8.69 -1.50
N SER A 181 -19.58 7.82 -1.84
CA SER A 181 -19.67 6.47 -1.27
C SER A 181 -18.53 5.57 -1.76
N ALA A 182 -17.82 4.97 -0.81
CA ALA A 182 -16.79 3.97 -1.09
C ALA A 182 -17.41 2.69 -1.67
N ARG A 183 -18.55 2.27 -1.11
CA ARG A 183 -19.31 1.10 -1.59
C ARG A 183 -19.75 1.27 -3.04
N GLU A 184 -20.41 2.37 -3.39
CA GLU A 184 -20.87 2.60 -4.76
C GLU A 184 -19.71 2.63 -5.76
N PHE A 185 -18.60 3.27 -5.39
CA PHE A 185 -17.42 3.35 -6.24
C PHE A 185 -16.80 1.97 -6.48
N LEU A 186 -16.56 1.21 -5.41
CA LEU A 186 -15.88 -0.08 -5.48
C LEU A 186 -16.77 -1.18 -6.09
N GLU A 187 -18.09 -1.05 -6.03
CA GLU A 187 -19.01 -1.96 -6.75
C GLU A 187 -18.92 -1.80 -8.27
N ARG A 188 -18.71 -0.57 -8.76
CA ARG A 188 -18.51 -0.29 -10.20
C ARG A 188 -17.13 -0.70 -10.71
N ALA A 189 -16.17 -0.88 -9.80
CA ALA A 189 -14.80 -1.26 -10.13
C ALA A 189 -14.57 -2.78 -10.18
N LYS A 190 -15.60 -3.59 -9.87
CA LYS A 190 -15.58 -5.06 -10.00
C LYS A 190 -15.78 -5.49 -11.44
#